data_AF-A0A920T791-F1
#
_entry.id   AF-A0A920T791-F1
#
_cell.length_a   1.000
_cell.length_b   1.000
_cell.length_c   1.000
_cell.angle_alpha   90.00
_cell.angle_beta   90.00
_cell.angle_gamma   90.00
#
_symmetry.space_group_name_H-M   'P 1'
#
loop_
_entity.id
_entity.type
_entity.pdbx_description
1 polymer ?
#
loop_
_entity_poly.entity_id
_entity_poly.type
_entity_poly.pdbx_seq_one_letter_code
_entity_poly.pdbx_strand_id
1 'polypeptide(L)'
;MVRPFIGQMTKSELMVVMVGGFATVAGGVLAIYVKWLSDIPGIAGHLLAASVMSAPAALVISKIIYPETENSKTSGDLSIEIENNSSNAMEALGNGASDGLKLAANVGAMLIAFISIVALINYLLSIVGTSIDQILSIIFKPLAWTMGVPWYEAGFVGTLMGEKIVFTELIAFGDLQTMINNNQLTERSAIIASYALCGFANFGSIGIQLGGIGGIAPERKKDLAKMITKAMVGGALASWLTASVAGILI
;
A
#
# COMPACT_ATOMS: atom_id res chain seq x y z
N MET A 1 -16.95 6.23 -6.09
CA MET A 1 -16.71 7.51 -6.79
C MET A 1 -16.56 7.33 -8.29
N VAL A 2 -15.52 6.65 -8.81
CA VAL A 2 -15.34 6.48 -10.28
C VAL A 2 -16.06 5.27 -10.90
N ARG A 3 -16.93 4.60 -10.13
CA ARG A 3 -17.64 3.36 -10.50
C ARG A 3 -18.27 3.42 -11.91
N PRO A 4 -18.97 4.51 -12.30
CA PRO A 4 -19.65 4.57 -13.61
C PRO A 4 -18.71 4.62 -14.82
N PHE A 5 -17.44 4.97 -14.60
CA PHE A 5 -16.46 5.19 -15.65
C PHE A 5 -15.56 4.01 -15.93
N ILE A 6 -15.37 3.09 -14.96
CA ILE A 6 -14.38 2.01 -15.04
C ILE A 6 -14.54 1.16 -16.31
N GLY A 7 -15.79 0.88 -16.72
CA GLY A 7 -16.05 0.13 -17.95
C GLY A 7 -15.58 0.82 -19.24
N GLN A 8 -15.53 2.16 -19.24
CA GLN A 8 -15.22 2.98 -20.42
C GLN A 8 -13.79 3.57 -20.42
N MET A 9 -13.08 3.47 -19.29
CA MET A 9 -11.72 3.99 -19.13
C MET A 9 -10.73 3.35 -20.11
N THR A 10 -9.78 4.14 -20.59
CA THR A 10 -8.61 3.62 -21.31
C THR A 10 -7.77 2.74 -20.37
N LYS A 11 -6.81 1.99 -20.93
CA LYS A 11 -5.91 1.20 -20.09
C LYS A 11 -5.00 2.08 -19.23
N SER A 12 -4.61 3.26 -19.72
CA SER A 12 -3.81 4.19 -18.92
C SER A 12 -4.63 4.77 -17.76
N GLU A 13 -5.91 5.10 -17.96
CA GLU A 13 -6.80 5.53 -16.87
C GLU A 13 -7.02 4.41 -15.84
N LEU A 14 -7.24 3.17 -16.30
CA LEU A 14 -7.31 2.03 -15.38
C LEU A 14 -6.00 1.84 -14.58
N MET A 15 -4.85 2.03 -15.23
CA MET A 15 -3.56 1.96 -14.53
C MET A 15 -3.48 3.00 -13.41
N VAL A 16 -3.94 4.23 -13.64
CA VAL A 16 -3.98 5.28 -12.61
C VAL A 16 -4.85 4.86 -11.43
N VAL A 17 -6.06 4.33 -11.68
CA VAL A 17 -6.97 3.86 -10.62
C VAL A 17 -6.34 2.73 -9.81
N MET A 18 -5.71 1.77 -10.49
CA MET A 18 -5.08 0.61 -9.85
C MET A 18 -3.85 1.01 -9.02
N VAL A 19 -2.94 1.80 -9.60
CA VAL A 19 -1.76 2.32 -8.91
C VAL A 19 -2.15 3.19 -7.73
N GLY A 20 -3.15 4.06 -7.88
CA GLY A 20 -3.67 4.89 -6.78
C GLY A 20 -4.21 4.06 -5.61
N GLY A 21 -4.90 2.95 -5.90
CA GLY A 21 -5.35 2.02 -4.88
C GLY A 21 -4.22 1.30 -4.13
N PHE A 22 -3.09 1.02 -4.79
CA PHE A 22 -1.92 0.41 -4.14
C PHE A 22 -1.01 1.42 -3.44
N ALA A 23 -0.94 2.66 -3.92
CA ALA A 23 -0.07 3.71 -3.38
C ALA A 23 -0.59 4.32 -2.07
N THR A 24 -1.87 4.12 -1.75
CA THR A 24 -2.55 4.77 -0.62
C THR A 24 -2.99 3.76 0.43
N VAL A 25 -3.36 4.28 1.60
CA VAL A 25 -3.85 3.51 2.74
C VAL A 25 -5.25 4.01 3.10
N ALA A 26 -6.12 3.10 3.55
CA ALA A 26 -7.45 3.47 4.05
C ALA A 26 -7.34 4.11 5.44
N GLY A 27 -8.11 5.18 5.69
CA GLY A 27 -8.09 5.89 6.97
C GLY A 27 -8.37 5.01 8.19
N GLY A 28 -9.16 3.94 8.04
CA GLY A 28 -9.46 2.99 9.12
C GLY A 28 -8.22 2.28 9.67
N VAL A 29 -7.34 1.77 8.79
CA VAL A 29 -6.09 1.11 9.23
C VAL A 29 -5.00 2.10 9.58
N LEU A 30 -5.04 3.32 9.02
CA LEU A 30 -4.10 4.39 9.35
C LEU A 30 -4.07 4.70 10.86
N ALA A 31 -5.23 4.67 11.51
CA ALA A 31 -5.34 4.88 12.95
C ALA A 31 -4.58 3.82 13.78
N ILE A 32 -4.49 2.59 13.27
CA ILE A 32 -3.72 1.51 13.92
C ILE A 32 -2.23 1.82 13.84
N TYR A 33 -1.73 2.24 12.67
CA TYR A 33 -0.33 2.57 12.48
C TYR A 33 0.12 3.78 13.32
N VAL A 34 -0.73 4.81 13.40
CA VAL A 34 -0.49 5.96 14.28
C VAL A 34 -0.36 5.52 15.75
N LYS A 35 -1.22 4.58 16.18
CA LYS A 35 -1.17 4.05 17.54
C LYS A 35 0.08 3.21 17.80
N TRP A 36 0.51 2.40 16.85
CA TRP A 36 1.71 1.57 17.01
C TRP A 36 3.00 2.39 17.03
N LEU A 37 3.05 3.47 16.27
CA LEU A 37 4.23 4.30 16.13
C LEU A 37 4.17 5.58 17.00
N SER A 38 3.40 5.57 18.08
CA SER A 38 3.19 6.75 18.93
C SER A 38 4.47 7.32 19.54
N ASP A 39 5.54 6.53 19.58
CA ASP A 39 6.85 6.94 20.08
C ASP A 39 7.59 7.87 19.11
N ILE A 40 7.18 7.93 17.83
CA ILE A 40 7.69 8.88 16.85
C ILE A 40 6.93 10.21 16.98
N PRO A 41 7.62 11.32 17.30
CA PRO A 41 7.00 12.65 17.36
C PRO A 41 6.28 13.01 16.05
N GLY A 42 5.01 13.43 16.14
CA GLY A 42 4.27 13.91 14.97
C GLY A 42 3.92 12.84 13.93
N ILE A 43 4.00 11.55 14.25
CA ILE A 43 3.77 10.45 13.28
C ILE A 43 2.42 10.51 12.55
N ALA A 44 1.36 10.99 13.22
CA ALA A 44 0.07 11.19 12.58
C ALA A 44 0.15 12.20 11.42
N GLY A 45 0.91 13.29 11.61
CA GLY A 45 1.17 14.27 10.56
C GLY A 45 1.96 13.68 9.40
N HIS A 46 2.99 12.87 9.70
CA HIS A 46 3.77 12.17 8.68
C HIS A 46 2.94 11.20 7.85
N LEU A 47 2.11 10.35 8.48
CA LEU A 47 1.27 9.39 7.78
C LEU A 47 0.14 10.05 6.97
N LEU A 48 -0.40 11.17 7.46
CA LEU A 48 -1.34 12.00 6.71
C LEU A 48 -0.65 12.66 5.49
N ALA A 49 0.55 13.22 5.68
CA ALA A 49 1.33 13.80 4.59
C ALA A 49 1.66 12.75 3.53
N ALA A 50 2.10 11.56 3.93
CA ALA A 50 2.34 10.43 3.03
C ALA A 50 1.07 10.11 2.20
N SER A 51 -0.09 10.01 2.86
CA SER A 51 -1.36 9.72 2.18
C SER A 51 -1.75 10.77 1.14
N VAL A 52 -1.54 12.06 1.45
CA VAL A 52 -1.80 13.17 0.51
C VAL A 52 -0.79 13.16 -0.65
N MET A 53 0.49 12.95 -0.36
CA MET A 53 1.56 12.91 -1.37
C MET A 53 1.46 11.69 -2.30
N SER A 54 0.88 10.59 -1.83
CA SER A 54 0.69 9.37 -2.63
C SER A 54 -0.24 9.60 -3.82
N ALA A 55 -1.20 10.54 -3.75
CA ALA A 55 -2.11 10.81 -4.87
C ALA A 55 -1.38 11.34 -6.13
N PRO A 56 -0.61 12.46 -6.07
CA PRO A 56 0.18 12.89 -7.21
C PRO A 56 1.31 11.91 -7.56
N ALA A 57 1.94 11.26 -6.58
CA ALA A 57 2.98 10.25 -6.85
C ALA A 57 2.43 9.07 -7.66
N ALA A 58 1.25 8.56 -7.32
CA ALA A 58 0.56 7.51 -8.05
C ALA A 58 0.26 7.92 -9.49
N LEU A 59 -0.18 9.16 -9.71
CA LEU A 59 -0.46 9.68 -11.04
C LEU A 59 0.81 9.77 -11.90
N VAL A 60 1.91 10.28 -11.34
CA VAL A 60 3.21 10.34 -12.03
C VAL A 60 3.70 8.93 -12.40
N ILE A 61 3.76 8.02 -11.42
CA ILE A 61 4.28 6.66 -11.64
C ILE A 61 3.40 5.87 -12.61
N SER A 62 2.07 5.96 -12.47
CA SER A 62 1.15 5.27 -13.39
C SER A 62 1.30 5.74 -14.83
N LYS A 63 1.48 7.04 -15.06
CA LYS A 63 1.68 7.59 -16.41
C LYS A 63 3.09 7.31 -16.98
N ILE A 64 4.09 7.08 -16.13
CA ILE A 64 5.40 6.57 -16.57
C ILE A 64 5.28 5.10 -17.00
N ILE A 65 4.61 4.26 -16.19
CA ILE A 65 4.46 2.82 -16.46
C ILE A 65 3.55 2.57 -17.67
N TYR A 66 2.48 3.35 -17.80
CA TYR A 66 1.48 3.19 -18.84
C TYR A 66 0.98 4.57 -19.31
N PRO A 67 1.71 5.23 -20.24
CA PRO A 67 1.30 6.53 -20.78
C PRO A 67 -0.07 6.50 -21.46
N GLU A 68 -0.74 7.65 -21.51
CA GLU A 68 -2.01 7.78 -22.23
C GLU A 68 -1.74 7.84 -23.74
N THR A 69 -2.27 6.87 -24.49
CA THR A 69 -2.14 6.81 -25.95
C THR A 69 -3.49 6.78 -26.66
N GLU A 70 -4.58 6.67 -25.90
CA GLU A 70 -5.94 6.56 -26.40
C GLU A 70 -6.71 7.85 -26.09
N ASN A 71 -7.75 8.14 -26.85
CA ASN A 71 -8.64 9.25 -26.54
C ASN A 71 -9.55 8.87 -25.37
N SER A 72 -9.45 9.60 -24.27
CA SER A 72 -10.29 9.38 -23.08
C SER A 72 -11.76 9.73 -23.37
N LYS A 73 -12.62 8.72 -23.26
CA LYS A 73 -14.08 8.87 -23.30
C LYS A 73 -14.65 9.49 -22.02
N THR A 74 -13.83 9.55 -20.98
CA THR A 74 -14.20 10.05 -19.64
C THR A 74 -13.61 11.42 -19.36
N SER A 75 -13.12 12.11 -20.41
CA SER A 75 -12.60 13.48 -20.31
C SER A 75 -13.74 14.52 -20.34
N GLY A 76 -13.60 15.57 -19.53
CA GLY A 76 -14.57 16.69 -19.44
C GLY A 76 -15.55 16.60 -18.26
N ASP A 77 -16.49 17.54 -18.20
CA ASP A 77 -17.54 17.59 -17.16
C ASP A 77 -18.62 16.55 -17.45
N LEU A 78 -18.48 15.39 -16.83
CA LEU A 78 -19.47 14.32 -16.87
C LEU A 78 -20.36 14.43 -15.64
N SER A 79 -21.62 14.83 -15.83
CA SER A 79 -22.63 14.82 -14.78
C SER A 79 -22.97 13.36 -14.43
N ILE A 80 -22.59 12.93 -13.23
CA ILE A 80 -22.93 11.61 -12.69
C ILE A 80 -23.89 11.78 -11.53
N GLU A 81 -24.95 10.98 -11.53
CA GLU A 81 -25.75 10.74 -10.33
C GLU A 81 -25.01 9.79 -9.39
N ILE A 82 -24.56 10.30 -8.25
CA ILE A 82 -24.01 9.46 -7.19
C ILE A 82 -25.19 8.79 -6.49
N GLU A 83 -25.38 7.49 -6.72
CA GLU A 83 -26.34 6.69 -5.94
C GLU A 83 -25.99 6.76 -4.45
N ASN A 84 -26.87 7.37 -3.65
CA ASN A 84 -26.75 7.36 -2.20
C ASN A 84 -27.60 6.23 -1.63
N ASN A 85 -26.93 5.17 -1.18
CA ASN A 85 -27.57 3.95 -0.67
C ASN A 85 -27.94 4.03 0.83
N SER A 86 -27.98 5.23 1.42
CA SER A 86 -28.34 5.41 2.83
C SER A 86 -29.41 6.48 2.96
N SER A 87 -30.52 6.13 3.60
CA SER A 87 -31.65 7.02 3.81
C SER A 87 -31.38 8.06 4.90
N ASN A 88 -30.53 7.75 5.87
CA ASN A 88 -30.20 8.63 6.99
C ASN A 88 -28.81 8.34 7.58
N ALA A 89 -28.34 9.22 8.47
CA ALA A 89 -27.03 9.12 9.10
C ALA A 89 -26.85 7.83 9.94
N MET A 90 -27.91 7.34 10.59
CA MET A 90 -27.83 6.13 11.40
C MET A 90 -27.68 4.88 10.54
N GLU A 91 -28.37 4.82 9.40
CA GLU A 91 -28.19 3.76 8.41
C GLU A 91 -26.77 3.78 7.81
N ALA A 92 -26.24 4.96 7.48
CA ALA A 92 -24.87 5.10 7.02
C ALA A 92 -23.84 4.61 8.05
N LEU A 93 -24.06 4.91 9.34
CA LEU A 93 -23.24 4.39 10.44
C LEU A 93 -23.33 2.85 10.55
N GLY A 94 -24.53 2.29 10.49
CA GLY A 94 -24.75 0.84 10.56
C GLY A 94 -24.11 0.08 9.38
N ASN A 95 -24.22 0.63 8.17
CA ASN A 95 -23.57 0.11 6.97
C ASN A 95 -22.05 0.18 7.09
N GLY A 96 -21.51 1.33 7.49
CA GLY A 96 -20.07 1.52 7.70
C GLY A 96 -19.48 0.59 8.75
N ALA A 97 -20.19 0.37 9.86
CA ALA A 97 -19.77 -0.58 10.89
C ALA A 97 -19.76 -2.03 10.38
N SER A 98 -20.78 -2.43 9.62
CA SER A 98 -20.88 -3.78 9.04
C SER A 98 -19.78 -4.04 8.00
N ASP A 99 -19.49 -3.05 7.15
CA ASP A 99 -18.42 -3.15 6.17
C ASP A 99 -17.04 -3.14 6.85
N GLY A 100 -16.87 -2.35 7.91
CA GLY A 100 -15.69 -2.37 8.77
C GLY A 100 -15.45 -3.73 9.42
N LEU A 101 -16.50 -4.39 9.91
CA LEU A 101 -16.40 -5.74 10.48
C LEU A 101 -15.94 -6.77 9.44
N LYS A 102 -16.51 -6.75 8.23
CA LYS A 102 -16.09 -7.62 7.13
C LYS A 102 -14.62 -7.38 6.77
N LEU A 103 -14.20 -6.12 6.68
CA LEU A 103 -12.81 -5.76 6.43
C LEU A 103 -11.88 -6.29 7.52
N ALA A 104 -12.23 -6.07 8.80
CA ALA A 104 -11.44 -6.53 9.94
C ALA A 104 -11.31 -8.06 9.97
N ALA A 105 -12.40 -8.79 9.73
CA ALA A 105 -12.38 -10.25 9.66
C ALA A 105 -11.49 -10.76 8.51
N ASN A 106 -11.60 -10.14 7.33
CA ASN A 106 -10.75 -10.49 6.18
C ASN A 106 -9.26 -10.25 6.48
N VAL A 107 -8.93 -9.10 7.07
CA VAL A 107 -7.55 -8.77 7.46
C VAL A 107 -7.03 -9.77 8.50
N GLY A 108 -7.82 -10.06 9.55
CA GLY A 108 -7.43 -11.04 10.58
C GLY A 108 -7.17 -12.43 10.00
N ALA A 109 -8.06 -12.94 9.16
CA ALA A 109 -7.88 -14.23 8.50
C ALA A 109 -6.64 -14.25 7.58
N MET A 110 -6.43 -13.18 6.82
CA MET A 110 -5.28 -13.01 5.94
C MET A 110 -3.95 -13.03 6.72
N LEU A 111 -3.88 -12.33 7.87
CA LEU A 111 -2.67 -12.31 8.70
C LEU A 111 -2.33 -13.69 9.26
N ILE A 112 -3.32 -14.44 9.75
CA ILE A 112 -3.11 -15.80 10.26
C ILE A 112 -2.48 -16.67 9.17
N ALA A 113 -3.03 -16.61 7.95
CA ALA A 113 -2.52 -17.39 6.82
C ALA A 113 -1.08 -16.99 6.44
N PHE A 114 -0.80 -15.68 6.29
CA PHE A 114 0.55 -15.23 5.91
C PHE A 114 1.59 -15.51 6.98
N ILE A 115 1.32 -15.20 8.26
CA ILE A 115 2.26 -15.48 9.35
C ILE A 115 2.59 -16.97 9.41
N SER A 116 1.59 -17.85 9.21
CA SER A 116 1.80 -19.30 9.18
C SER A 116 2.69 -19.74 8.01
N ILE A 117 2.46 -19.19 6.81
CA ILE A 117 3.28 -19.50 5.62
C ILE A 117 4.71 -18.97 5.81
N VAL A 118 4.88 -17.78 6.39
CA VAL A 118 6.19 -17.21 6.69
C VAL A 118 6.97 -18.08 7.66
N ALA A 119 6.33 -18.49 8.76
CA ALA A 119 6.94 -19.38 9.73
C ALA A 119 7.39 -20.69 9.08
N LEU A 120 6.58 -21.26 8.17
CA LEU A 120 6.93 -22.46 7.42
C LEU A 120 8.12 -22.22 6.47
N ILE A 121 8.11 -21.13 5.70
CA ILE A 121 9.21 -20.79 4.78
C ILE A 121 10.50 -20.55 5.55
N ASN A 122 10.45 -19.79 6.64
CA ASN A 122 11.61 -19.54 7.49
C ASN A 122 12.13 -20.82 8.14
N TYR A 123 11.25 -21.74 8.55
CA TYR A 123 11.67 -23.06 9.02
C TYR A 123 12.45 -23.83 7.93
N LEU A 124 11.98 -23.83 6.68
CA LEU A 124 12.70 -24.48 5.57
C LEU A 124 14.02 -23.78 5.23
N LEU A 125 14.04 -22.45 5.21
CA LEU A 125 15.24 -21.65 4.93
C LEU A 125 16.29 -21.78 6.03
N SER A 126 15.88 -22.07 7.27
CA SER A 126 16.81 -22.29 8.39
C SER A 126 17.76 -23.47 8.13
N ILE A 127 17.37 -24.44 7.29
CA ILE A 127 18.21 -25.59 6.89
C ILE A 127 19.47 -25.13 6.14
N VAL A 128 19.36 -24.05 5.35
CA VAL A 128 20.48 -23.45 4.62
C VAL A 128 21.04 -22.21 5.32
N GLY A 129 20.62 -21.94 6.57
CA GLY A 129 21.13 -20.86 7.40
C GLY A 129 20.65 -19.46 7.01
N THR A 130 19.48 -19.33 6.38
CA THR A 130 18.92 -18.03 5.98
C THR A 130 17.48 -17.85 6.47
N SER A 131 16.96 -16.62 6.43
CA SER A 131 15.51 -16.32 6.57
C SER A 131 14.99 -15.51 5.38
N ILE A 132 13.67 -15.43 5.23
CA ILE A 132 13.02 -14.56 4.25
C ILE A 132 13.41 -13.09 4.49
N ASP A 133 13.49 -12.69 5.76
CA ASP A 133 13.82 -11.33 6.18
C ASP A 133 15.23 -10.93 5.72
N GLN A 134 16.19 -11.86 5.77
CA GLN A 134 17.55 -11.65 5.29
C GLN A 134 17.61 -11.52 3.76
N ILE A 135 16.86 -12.36 3.04
CA ILE A 135 16.77 -12.29 1.58
C ILE A 135 16.17 -10.93 1.17
N LEU A 136 15.07 -10.55 1.81
CA LEU A 136 14.40 -9.27 1.57
C LEU A 136 15.30 -8.09 1.94
N SER A 137 16.02 -8.17 3.05
CA SER A 137 17.01 -7.18 3.46
C SER A 137 18.01 -6.92 2.34
N ILE A 138 18.63 -7.97 1.79
CA ILE A 138 19.64 -7.84 0.73
C ILE A 138 19.05 -7.19 -0.53
N ILE A 139 17.84 -7.59 -0.91
CA ILE A 139 17.17 -7.09 -2.13
C ILE A 139 16.82 -5.60 -2.01
N PHE A 140 16.24 -5.19 -0.87
CA PHE A 140 15.68 -3.85 -0.71
C PHE A 140 16.62 -2.86 -0.01
N LYS A 141 17.71 -3.31 0.62
CA LYS A 141 18.69 -2.44 1.27
C LYS A 141 19.25 -1.34 0.36
N PRO A 142 19.65 -1.60 -0.89
CA PRO A 142 20.12 -0.53 -1.78
C PRO A 142 19.05 0.53 -2.01
N LEU A 143 17.79 0.11 -2.14
CA LEU A 143 16.67 1.02 -2.35
C LEU A 143 16.38 1.85 -1.09
N ALA A 144 16.39 1.23 0.10
CA ALA A 144 16.28 1.94 1.37
C ALA A 144 17.35 3.02 1.52
N TRP A 145 18.59 2.71 1.14
CA TRP A 145 19.69 3.67 1.15
C TRP A 145 19.44 4.85 0.20
N THR A 146 18.90 4.62 -1.00
CA THR A 146 18.59 5.72 -1.93
C THR A 146 17.48 6.66 -1.44
N MET A 147 16.62 6.21 -0.52
CA MET A 147 15.61 7.06 0.14
C MET A 147 16.21 7.92 1.27
N GLY A 148 17.51 7.80 1.53
CA GLY A 148 18.23 8.58 2.53
C GLY A 148 18.50 7.84 3.84
N VAL A 149 18.17 6.56 3.98
CA VAL A 149 18.48 5.76 5.19
C VAL A 149 19.99 5.49 5.26
N PRO A 150 20.66 5.66 6.41
CA PRO A 150 22.08 5.30 6.55
C PRO A 150 22.34 3.83 6.21
N TRP A 151 23.46 3.52 5.56
CA TRP A 151 23.73 2.17 5.05
C TRP A 151 23.68 1.06 6.11
N TYR A 152 24.03 1.38 7.36
CA TYR A 152 24.01 0.44 8.47
C TYR A 152 22.58 0.14 9.00
N GLU A 153 21.63 1.08 8.81
CA GLU A 153 20.20 0.91 9.13
C GLU A 153 19.38 0.44 7.91
N ALA A 154 19.89 0.65 6.69
CA ALA A 154 19.19 0.33 5.45
C ALA A 154 18.82 -1.15 5.29
N GLY A 155 19.53 -2.05 5.99
CA GLY A 155 19.17 -3.47 6.05
C GLY A 155 17.83 -3.71 6.75
N PHE A 156 17.61 -3.05 7.89
CA PHE A 156 16.36 -3.14 8.65
C PHE A 156 15.19 -2.57 7.84
N VAL A 157 15.37 -1.37 7.26
CA VAL A 157 14.33 -0.76 6.42
C VAL A 157 14.06 -1.59 5.15
N GLY A 158 15.11 -2.20 4.56
CA GLY A 158 14.96 -3.12 3.44
C GLY A 158 14.11 -4.34 3.77
N THR A 159 14.31 -4.94 4.95
CA THR A 159 13.46 -6.03 5.45
C THR A 159 11.99 -5.60 5.51
N LEU A 160 11.70 -4.46 6.16
CA LEU A 160 10.33 -3.93 6.28
C LEU A 160 9.67 -3.68 4.92
N MET A 161 10.42 -3.12 3.96
CA MET A 161 9.93 -2.89 2.59
C MET A 161 9.58 -4.20 1.88
N GLY A 162 10.40 -5.24 2.07
CA GLY A 162 10.13 -6.56 1.53
C GLY A 162 8.95 -7.24 2.19
N GLU A 163 8.85 -7.18 3.52
CA GLU A 163 7.72 -7.71 4.30
C GLU A 163 6.40 -7.10 3.84
N LYS A 164 6.38 -5.78 3.59
CA LYS A 164 5.22 -5.11 2.99
C LYS A 164 4.83 -5.76 1.68
N ILE A 165 5.77 -5.94 0.74
CA ILE A 165 5.46 -6.44 -0.61
C ILE A 165 4.99 -7.90 -0.58
N VAL A 166 5.71 -8.75 0.15
CA VAL A 166 5.44 -10.19 0.19
C VAL A 166 4.23 -10.52 1.04
N PHE A 167 4.07 -9.82 2.16
CA PHE A 167 3.00 -10.03 3.11
C PHE A 167 2.03 -8.85 3.04
N THR A 168 2.08 -7.97 4.03
CA THR A 168 1.22 -6.79 4.15
C THR A 168 1.96 -5.69 4.88
N GLU A 169 1.56 -4.45 4.63
CA GLU A 169 2.03 -3.29 5.37
C GLU A 169 1.72 -3.38 6.87
N LEU A 170 0.65 -4.07 7.28
CA LEU A 170 0.32 -4.25 8.70
C LEU A 170 1.38 -5.06 9.44
N ILE A 171 1.95 -6.11 8.83
CA ILE A 171 3.07 -6.86 9.43
C ILE A 171 4.29 -5.97 9.53
N ALA A 172 4.66 -5.31 8.43
CA ALA A 172 5.82 -4.42 8.40
C ALA A 172 5.71 -3.25 9.40
N PHE A 173 4.52 -2.67 9.61
CA PHE A 173 4.34 -1.62 10.63
C PHE A 173 4.49 -2.16 12.06
N GLY A 174 4.08 -3.40 12.33
CA GLY A 174 4.28 -4.06 13.62
C GLY A 174 5.77 -4.37 13.87
N ASP A 175 6.49 -4.81 12.85
CA ASP A 175 7.92 -5.08 12.96
C ASP A 175 8.73 -3.78 13.07
N LEU A 176 8.31 -2.70 12.39
CA LEU A 176 8.86 -1.35 12.58
C LEU A 176 8.71 -0.87 14.03
N GLN A 177 7.53 -1.03 14.63
CA GLN A 177 7.32 -0.71 16.05
C GLN A 177 8.31 -1.48 16.94
N THR A 178 8.49 -2.78 16.67
CA THR A 178 9.43 -3.62 17.42
C THR A 178 10.87 -3.14 17.28
N MET A 179 11.30 -2.79 16.06
CA MET A 179 12.65 -2.27 15.79
C MET A 179 12.92 -0.92 16.48
N ILE A 180 11.92 -0.05 16.55
CA ILE A 180 11.99 1.23 17.28
C ILE A 180 12.18 0.95 18.77
N ASN A 181 11.36 0.08 19.36
CA ASN A 181 11.45 -0.30 20.79
C ASN A 181 12.81 -0.92 21.15
N ASN A 182 13.43 -1.63 20.21
CA ASN A 182 14.75 -2.23 20.37
C ASN A 182 15.91 -1.26 20.06
N ASN A 183 15.63 0.02 19.77
CA ASN A 183 16.62 1.03 19.38
C ASN A 183 17.47 0.63 18.15
N GLN A 184 16.89 -0.11 17.20
CA GLN A 184 17.59 -0.56 15.99
C GLN A 184 17.56 0.47 14.85
N LEU A 185 16.67 1.46 14.94
CA LEU A 185 16.49 2.52 13.95
C LEU A 185 16.55 3.88 14.64
N THR A 186 17.17 4.85 13.96
CA THR A 186 17.02 6.25 14.34
C THR A 186 15.62 6.75 14.05
N GLU A 187 15.19 7.81 14.75
CA GLU A 187 13.91 8.47 14.48
C GLU A 187 13.77 8.85 13.00
N ARG A 188 14.83 9.39 12.40
CA ARG A 188 14.85 9.74 10.97
C ARG A 188 14.58 8.54 10.07
N SER A 189 15.26 7.41 10.28
CA SER A 189 15.04 6.20 9.48
C SER A 189 13.66 5.59 9.72
N ALA A 190 13.14 5.67 10.95
CA ALA A 190 11.80 5.22 11.27
C ALA A 190 10.72 6.06 10.57
N ILE A 191 10.91 7.38 10.46
CA ILE A 191 10.04 8.27 9.68
C ILE A 191 10.11 7.88 8.20
N ILE A 192 11.30 7.75 7.60
CA ILE A 192 11.44 7.36 6.18
C ILE A 192 10.78 6.01 5.92
N ALA A 193 11.01 5.02 6.80
CA ALA A 193 10.35 3.72 6.73
C ALA A 193 8.83 3.86 6.78
N SER A 194 8.28 4.69 7.66
CA SER A 194 6.84 4.92 7.76
C SER A 194 6.22 5.41 6.45
N TYR A 195 6.90 6.30 5.71
CA TYR A 195 6.44 6.72 4.37
C TYR A 195 6.56 5.58 3.35
N ALA A 196 7.67 4.84 3.35
CA ALA A 196 7.89 3.73 2.43
C ALA A 196 6.86 2.60 2.61
N LEU A 197 6.43 2.40 3.85
CA LEU A 197 5.43 1.41 4.23
C LEU A 197 4.00 1.89 3.97
N CYS A 198 3.74 3.20 3.98
CA CYS A 198 2.40 3.77 3.76
C CYS A 198 1.89 3.52 2.33
N GLY A 199 1.19 2.40 2.13
CA GLY A 199 0.49 2.03 0.91
C GLY A 199 0.17 0.53 0.89
N PHE A 200 -0.91 0.14 0.21
CA PHE A 200 -1.36 -1.26 0.07
C PHE A 200 -0.68 -2.08 -1.03
N ALA A 201 0.46 -1.64 -1.56
CA ALA A 201 1.21 -2.36 -2.58
C ALA A 201 1.81 -3.67 -2.02
N ASN A 202 1.08 -4.78 -2.19
CA ASN A 202 1.47 -6.13 -1.76
C ASN A 202 0.70 -7.21 -2.55
N PHE A 203 1.17 -8.46 -2.49
CA PHE A 203 0.53 -9.56 -3.23
C PHE A 203 -0.88 -9.91 -2.73
N GLY A 204 -1.19 -9.69 -1.45
CA GLY A 204 -2.55 -9.87 -0.93
C GLY A 204 -3.55 -8.89 -1.57
N SER A 205 -3.16 -7.64 -1.71
CA SER A 205 -3.95 -6.56 -2.29
C SER A 205 -4.24 -6.74 -3.78
N ILE A 206 -3.46 -7.54 -4.51
CA ILE A 206 -3.78 -7.96 -5.89
C ILE A 206 -5.15 -8.63 -5.93
N GLY A 207 -5.41 -9.58 -5.03
CA GLY A 207 -6.69 -10.28 -4.95
C GLY A 207 -7.84 -9.33 -4.62
N ILE A 208 -7.63 -8.44 -3.65
CA ILE A 208 -8.60 -7.43 -3.22
C ILE A 208 -8.96 -6.51 -4.38
N GLN A 209 -7.97 -5.99 -5.10
CA GLN A 209 -8.20 -5.03 -6.18
C GLN A 209 -8.81 -5.69 -7.43
N LEU A 210 -8.41 -6.92 -7.78
CA LEU A 210 -9.08 -7.69 -8.84
C LEU A 210 -10.53 -8.03 -8.51
N GLY A 211 -10.81 -8.42 -7.27
CA GLY A 211 -12.17 -8.69 -6.80
C GLY A 211 -13.03 -7.43 -6.76
N GLY A 212 -12.49 -6.34 -6.21
CA GLY A 212 -13.19 -5.06 -6.06
C GLY A 212 -13.48 -4.39 -7.40
N ILE A 213 -12.44 -4.07 -8.19
CA ILE A 213 -12.62 -3.40 -9.48
C ILE A 213 -13.29 -4.35 -10.49
N GLY A 214 -12.93 -5.63 -10.51
CA GLY A 214 -13.55 -6.61 -11.38
C GLY A 214 -15.01 -6.90 -11.03
N GLY A 215 -15.43 -6.71 -9.78
CA GLY A 215 -16.84 -6.76 -9.39
C GLY A 215 -17.64 -5.55 -9.88
N ILE A 216 -16.98 -4.40 -10.04
CA ILE A 216 -17.58 -3.18 -10.59
C ILE A 216 -17.74 -3.25 -12.11
N ALA A 217 -16.70 -3.72 -12.81
CA ALA A 217 -16.65 -3.79 -14.28
C ALA A 217 -16.21 -5.20 -14.73
N PRO A 218 -17.12 -6.19 -14.73
CA PRO A 218 -16.79 -7.58 -15.04
C PRO A 218 -16.13 -7.80 -16.41
N GLU A 219 -16.51 -7.00 -17.41
CA GLU A 219 -15.97 -7.01 -18.76
C GLU A 219 -14.49 -6.59 -18.82
N ARG A 220 -14.01 -5.82 -17.82
CA ARG A 220 -12.62 -5.36 -17.72
C ARG A 220 -11.70 -6.31 -16.95
N LYS A 221 -12.20 -7.39 -16.37
CA LYS A 221 -11.39 -8.35 -15.56
C LYS A 221 -10.12 -8.83 -16.28
N LYS A 222 -10.20 -9.07 -17.59
CA LYS A 222 -9.03 -9.50 -18.39
C LYS A 222 -7.96 -8.42 -18.51
N ASP A 223 -8.35 -7.16 -18.62
CA ASP A 223 -7.41 -6.03 -18.66
C ASP A 223 -6.75 -5.85 -17.29
N LEU A 224 -7.56 -5.84 -16.22
CA LEU A 224 -7.07 -5.70 -14.85
C LEU A 224 -6.05 -6.79 -14.51
N ALA A 225 -6.36 -8.06 -14.80
CA ALA A 225 -5.46 -9.18 -14.54
C ALA A 225 -4.10 -9.06 -15.27
N LYS A 226 -4.07 -8.51 -16.48
CA LYS A 226 -2.82 -8.31 -17.24
C LYS A 226 -1.96 -7.18 -16.70
N MET A 227 -2.56 -6.21 -16.01
CA MET A 227 -1.91 -4.98 -15.56
C MET A 227 -1.60 -4.98 -14.06
N ILE A 228 -2.24 -5.84 -13.27
CA ILE A 228 -2.26 -5.76 -11.81
C ILE A 228 -0.88 -5.83 -11.15
N THR A 229 0.03 -6.64 -11.66
CA THR A 229 1.40 -6.74 -11.11
C THR A 229 2.19 -5.45 -11.37
N LYS A 230 2.05 -4.86 -12.57
CA LYS A 230 2.64 -3.56 -12.88
C LYS A 230 2.04 -2.45 -12.02
N ALA A 231 0.73 -2.50 -11.79
CA ALA A 231 0.05 -1.53 -10.92
C ALA A 231 0.51 -1.63 -9.46
N MET A 232 0.69 -2.84 -8.94
CA MET A 232 1.22 -3.08 -7.58
C MET A 232 2.64 -2.51 -7.44
N VAL A 233 3.52 -2.81 -8.41
CA VAL A 233 4.87 -2.23 -8.43
C VAL A 233 4.82 -0.70 -8.54
N GLY A 234 3.92 -0.16 -9.36
CA GLY A 234 3.70 1.28 -9.45
C GLY A 234 3.26 1.91 -8.12
N GLY A 235 2.40 1.22 -7.36
CA GLY A 235 2.01 1.65 -6.03
C GLY A 235 3.16 1.65 -5.03
N ALA A 236 4.01 0.62 -5.07
CA ALA A 236 5.20 0.54 -4.23
C ALA A 236 6.19 1.68 -4.54
N LEU A 237 6.48 1.89 -5.83
CA LEU A 237 7.32 2.99 -6.31
C LEU A 237 6.76 4.36 -5.90
N ALA A 238 5.44 4.54 -5.90
CA ALA A 238 4.82 5.77 -5.42
C ALA A 238 5.06 5.99 -3.91
N SER A 239 4.90 4.98 -3.06
CA SER A 239 5.25 5.09 -1.62
C SER A 239 6.75 5.34 -1.40
N TRP A 240 7.63 4.76 -2.20
CA TRP A 240 9.07 4.98 -2.08
C TRP A 240 9.50 6.36 -2.59
N LEU A 241 8.77 6.91 -3.56
CA LEU A 241 8.94 8.30 -3.98
C LEU A 241 8.56 9.26 -2.86
N THR A 242 7.43 9.05 -2.17
CA THR A 242 7.04 9.90 -1.03
C THR A 242 8.03 9.78 0.13
N ALA A 243 8.56 8.58 0.38
CA ALA A 243 9.62 8.35 1.37
C ALA A 243 10.93 9.07 1.02
N SER A 244 11.31 9.08 -0.25
CA SER A 244 12.49 9.81 -0.73
C SER A 244 12.32 11.32 -0.52
N VAL A 245 11.13 11.86 -0.79
CA VAL A 245 10.81 13.27 -0.54
C VAL A 245 10.87 13.56 0.96
N ALA A 246 10.31 12.70 1.81
CA ALA A 246 10.40 12.85 3.26
C ALA A 246 11.87 12.88 3.71
N GLY A 247 12.70 11.93 3.23
CA GLY A 247 14.12 11.85 3.57
C GLY A 247 14.95 13.07 3.14
N ILE A 248 14.51 13.85 2.15
CA ILE A 248 15.14 15.13 1.76
C ILE A 248 14.77 16.25 2.73
N LEU A 249 13.56 16.21 3.30
CA LEU A 249 12.98 17.31 4.08
C LEU A 249 13.22 17.21 5.59
N ILE A 250 13.74 16.07 6.08
CA ILE A 250 13.99 15.79 7.50
C ILE A 250 15.47 15.47 7.81
#